data_AF-A0A653IGP0-F1
#
_entry.id   AF-A0A653IGP0-F1
#
_cell.length_a   1.000
_cell.length_b   1.000
_cell.length_c   1.000
_cell.angle_alpha   90.00
_cell.angle_beta   90.00
_cell.angle_gamma   90.00
#
_symmetry.space_group_name_H-M   'P 1'
#
loop_
_entity.id
_entity.type
_entity.pdbx_description
1 polymer ?
#
loop_
_entity_poly.entity_id
_entity_poly.type
_entity_poly.pdbx_seq_one_letter_code
_entity_poly.pdbx_strand_id
1 'polypeptide(L)'
;MLFMLIVKGSKRAEAGERPSPELMEAMSEYNQALRDAGIHVMAKGLHPSSNGMRFSYRGPGDRPIVTEGPFMQTEELIAGFIKIRREYAHF
;
A
#
# COMPACT_ATOMS: atom_id res chain seq x y z
N MET A 1 -6.07 6.10 17.76
CA MET A 1 -5.53 6.84 16.59
C MET A 1 -5.17 5.88 15.47
N LEU A 2 -5.32 6.32 14.22
CA LEU A 2 -5.06 5.56 13.01
C LEU A 2 -4.03 6.30 12.16
N PHE A 3 -2.99 5.59 11.71
CA PHE A 3 -1.97 6.13 10.82
C PHE A 3 -1.77 5.20 9.61
N MET A 4 -1.33 5.79 8.51
CA MET A 4 -0.98 5.08 7.28
C MET A 4 0.40 5.51 6.81
N LEU A 5 1.27 4.53 6.63
CA LEU A 5 2.57 4.69 5.97
C LEU A 5 2.40 4.21 4.54
N ILE A 6 2.70 5.06 3.58
CA ILE A 6 2.55 4.78 2.15
C ILE A 6 3.94 4.52 1.57
N VAL A 7 4.11 3.36 0.94
CA VAL A 7 5.29 3.05 0.14
C VAL A 7 5.00 3.52 -1.28
N LYS A 8 5.76 4.50 -1.74
CA LYS A 8 5.60 5.06 -3.09
C LYS A 8 6.05 4.06 -4.15
N GLY A 9 5.41 4.11 -5.30
CA GLY A 9 5.83 3.35 -6.48
C GLY A 9 7.23 3.75 -6.92
N SER A 10 7.93 2.81 -7.55
CA SER A 10 9.24 3.03 -8.16
C SER A 10 9.33 2.11 -9.40
N LYS A 11 10.32 2.34 -10.26
CA LYS A 11 10.56 1.47 -11.43
C LYS A 11 10.72 0.00 -11.04
N ARG A 12 11.38 -0.27 -9.90
CA ARG A 12 11.60 -1.63 -9.38
C ARG A 12 10.29 -2.27 -8.93
N ALA A 13 9.47 -1.52 -8.19
CA ALA A 13 8.17 -2.01 -7.74
C ALA A 13 7.22 -2.30 -8.92
N GLU A 14 7.21 -1.44 -9.92
CA GLU A 14 6.41 -1.63 -11.14
C GLU A 14 6.95 -2.74 -12.06
N ALA A 15 8.23 -3.10 -11.94
CA ALA A 15 8.78 -4.31 -12.53
C ALA A 15 8.41 -5.59 -11.77
N GLY A 16 7.68 -5.47 -10.65
CA GLY A 16 7.30 -6.60 -9.80
C GLY A 16 8.44 -7.14 -8.93
N GLU A 17 9.53 -6.39 -8.78
CA GLU A 17 10.62 -6.77 -7.89
C GLU A 17 10.14 -6.81 -6.44
N ARG A 18 10.61 -7.83 -5.71
CA ARG A 18 10.32 -7.98 -4.28
C ARG A 18 11.46 -7.42 -3.43
N PRO A 19 11.19 -7.02 -2.19
CA PRO A 19 12.24 -6.78 -1.20
C PRO A 19 13.15 -8.01 -1.05
N SER A 20 14.40 -7.80 -0.63
CA SER A 20 15.28 -8.93 -0.32
C SER A 20 14.71 -9.77 0.83
N PRO A 21 15.07 -11.06 0.94
CA PRO A 21 14.62 -11.90 2.04
C PRO A 21 14.92 -11.30 3.42
N GLU A 22 16.11 -10.70 3.60
CA GLU A 22 16.52 -10.07 4.85
C GLU A 22 15.64 -8.87 5.20
N LEU A 23 15.27 -8.06 4.20
CA LEU A 23 14.35 -6.95 4.41
C LEU A 23 12.93 -7.43 4.71
N MET A 24 12.47 -8.52 4.06
CA MET A 24 11.17 -9.11 4.37
C MET A 24 11.11 -9.65 5.81
N GLU A 25 12.18 -10.29 6.27
CA GLU A 25 12.31 -10.79 7.65
C GLU A 25 12.27 -9.64 8.65
N ALA A 26 13.11 -8.62 8.48
CA ALA A 26 13.13 -7.43 9.33
C ALA A 26 11.76 -6.71 9.39
N MET A 27 11.05 -6.62 8.25
CA MET A 27 9.69 -6.07 8.20
C MET A 27 8.70 -6.95 8.98
N SER A 28 8.84 -8.27 8.93
CA SER A 28 7.99 -9.21 9.65
C SER A 28 8.18 -9.08 11.16
N GLU A 29 9.43 -9.05 11.62
CA GLU A 29 9.80 -8.87 13.02
C GLU A 29 9.28 -7.54 13.58
N TYR A 30 9.50 -6.44 12.85
CA TYR A 30 9.00 -5.13 13.24
C TYR A 30 7.47 -5.11 13.38
N ASN A 31 6.76 -5.67 12.40
CA ASN A 31 5.30 -5.76 12.45
C ASN A 31 4.81 -6.66 13.60
N GLN A 32 5.58 -7.68 13.97
CA GLN A 32 5.26 -8.55 15.10
C GLN A 32 5.43 -7.83 16.43
N ALA A 33 6.55 -7.13 16.63
CA ALA A 33 6.79 -6.33 17.82
C ALA A 33 5.69 -5.28 18.06
N LEU A 34 5.18 -4.65 17.00
CA LEU A 34 4.03 -3.74 17.09
C LEU A 34 2.75 -4.46 17.55
N ARG A 35 2.47 -5.65 17.00
CA ARG A 35 1.32 -6.46 17.43
C ARG A 35 1.42 -6.88 18.89
N ASP A 36 2.60 -7.30 19.33
CA ASP A 36 2.86 -7.70 20.71
C ASP A 36 2.68 -6.51 21.68
N ALA A 37 2.97 -5.29 21.21
CA ALA A 37 2.68 -4.05 21.94
C ALA A 37 1.19 -3.62 21.89
N GLY A 38 0.29 -4.46 21.37
CA GLY A 38 -1.15 -4.19 21.28
C GLY A 38 -1.54 -3.22 20.14
N ILE A 39 -0.64 -2.97 19.19
CA ILE A 39 -0.93 -2.13 18.02
C ILE A 39 -1.47 -3.02 16.90
N HIS A 40 -2.64 -2.67 16.37
CA HIS A 40 -3.21 -3.38 15.24
C HIS A 40 -2.50 -2.97 13.94
N VAL A 41 -1.88 -3.92 13.27
CA VAL A 41 -1.09 -3.71 12.05
C VAL A 41 -1.68 -4.47 10.87
N MET A 42 -1.85 -3.77 9.73
CA MET A 42 -2.12 -4.37 8.42
C MET A 42 -1.10 -3.84 7.42
N ALA A 43 -0.25 -4.72 6.89
CA ALA A 43 0.79 -4.37 5.92
C ALA A 43 0.64 -5.21 4.65
N LYS A 44 0.68 -4.58 3.48
CA LYS A 44 0.59 -5.24 2.19
C LYS A 44 1.45 -4.53 1.14
N GLY A 45 2.19 -5.31 0.37
CA GLY A 45 2.64 -4.89 -0.96
C GLY A 45 1.49 -5.01 -1.96
N LEU A 46 1.42 -4.08 -2.90
CA LEU A 46 0.45 -4.06 -3.99
C LEU A 46 1.09 -4.57 -5.27
N HIS A 47 0.26 -5.04 -6.21
CA HIS A 47 0.73 -5.46 -7.52
C HIS A 47 1.17 -4.25 -8.37
N PRO A 48 2.07 -4.46 -9.35
CA PRO A 48 2.37 -3.45 -10.36
C PRO A 48 1.12 -2.92 -11.06
N SER A 49 1.17 -1.69 -11.55
CA SER A 49 0.03 -1.09 -12.26
C SER A 49 -0.34 -1.79 -13.55
N SER A 50 0.52 -2.63 -14.12
CA SER A 50 0.16 -3.52 -15.25
C SER A 50 -0.97 -4.49 -14.92
N ASN A 51 -1.22 -4.78 -13.64
CA ASN A 51 -2.38 -5.53 -13.16
C ASN A 51 -3.54 -4.64 -12.67
N GLY A 52 -3.41 -3.32 -12.86
CA GLY A 52 -4.29 -2.31 -12.30
C GLY A 52 -5.21 -1.67 -13.34
N MET A 53 -6.29 -1.09 -12.84
CA MET A 53 -7.27 -0.36 -13.63
C MET A 53 -7.73 0.87 -12.85
N ARG A 54 -7.79 2.02 -13.52
CA ARG A 54 -8.24 3.30 -12.95
C ARG A 54 -9.59 3.67 -13.55
N PHE A 55 -10.53 3.99 -12.66
CA PHE A 55 -11.84 4.52 -13.04
C PHE A 55 -11.84 6.02 -12.75
N SER A 56 -12.22 6.83 -13.73
CA SER A 56 -12.42 8.27 -13.56
C SER A 56 -13.81 8.68 -14.02
N TYR A 57 -14.40 9.66 -13.34
CA TYR A 57 -15.73 10.18 -13.62
C TYR A 57 -15.61 11.67 -13.94
N ARG A 58 -16.28 12.12 -15.00
CA ARG A 58 -16.28 13.55 -15.37
C ARG A 58 -17.30 14.35 -14.57
N GLY A 59 -18.41 13.73 -14.18
CA GLY A 59 -19.40 14.30 -13.28
C GLY A 59 -20.28 13.23 -12.60
N PRO A 60 -21.14 13.65 -11.66
CA PRO A 60 -22.10 12.77 -11.01
C PRO A 60 -23.03 12.11 -12.05
N GLY A 61 -23.12 10.79 -12.03
CA GLY A 61 -24.01 10.03 -12.92
C GLY A 61 -23.41 9.65 -14.28
N ASP A 62 -22.20 10.13 -14.62
CA ASP A 62 -21.52 9.72 -15.84
C ASP A 62 -21.03 8.27 -15.77
N ARG A 63 -20.93 7.63 -16.94
CA ARG A 63 -20.22 6.34 -17.06
C ARG A 63 -18.74 6.53 -16.76
N PRO A 64 -18.08 5.58 -16.06
CA PRO A 64 -16.67 5.70 -15.78
C PRO A 64 -15.85 5.59 -17.07
N ILE A 65 -14.82 6.41 -17.16
CA ILE A 65 -13.71 6.20 -18.10
C ILE A 65 -12.75 5.23 -17.43
N VAL A 66 -12.54 4.10 -18.11
CA VAL A 66 -11.66 3.04 -17.65
C VAL A 66 -10.30 3.19 -18.31
N THR A 67 -9.24 3.17 -17.52
CA THR A 67 -7.85 3.19 -17.99
C THR A 67 -7.11 2.02 -17.38
N GLU A 68 -6.74 1.05 -18.20
CA GLU A 68 -5.87 -0.06 -17.81
C GLU A 68 -4.42 0.44 -17.70
N GLY A 69 -3.64 -0.15 -16.80
CA GLY A 69 -2.23 0.16 -16.71
C GLY A 69 -1.40 -0.52 -17.83
N PRO A 70 -0.07 -0.37 -17.79
CA PRO A 70 0.71 0.33 -16.76
C PRO A 70 0.57 1.85 -16.81
N PHE A 71 0.68 2.52 -15.66
CA PHE A 71 0.63 3.99 -15.58
C PHE A 71 2.04 4.59 -15.63
N MET A 72 2.22 5.69 -16.37
CA MET A 72 3.56 6.26 -16.62
C MET A 72 4.19 6.94 -15.39
N GLN A 73 3.40 7.59 -14.54
CA GLN A 73 3.89 8.32 -13.36
C GLN A 73 4.11 7.39 -12.17
N THR A 74 5.15 6.55 -12.24
CA THR A 74 5.42 5.49 -11.23
C THR A 74 5.55 6.03 -9.80
N GLU A 75 6.20 7.18 -9.63
CA GLU A 75 6.38 7.81 -8.31
C GLU A 75 5.08 8.35 -7.72
N GLU A 76 4.03 8.54 -8.51
CA GLU A 76 2.70 8.91 -8.01
C GLU A 76 1.91 7.69 -7.50
N LEU A 77 2.32 6.48 -7.90
CA LEU A 77 1.67 5.24 -7.49
C LEU A 77 2.01 4.86 -6.04
N ILE A 78 1.29 3.87 -5.55
CA ILE A 78 1.46 3.26 -4.23
C ILE A 78 1.87 1.80 -4.47
N ALA A 79 3.08 1.44 -4.06
CA ALA A 79 3.57 0.05 -4.14
C ALA A 79 3.19 -0.77 -2.91
N GLY A 80 2.76 -0.12 -1.83
CA GLY A 80 2.40 -0.80 -0.59
C GLY A 80 1.96 0.17 0.48
N PHE A 81 1.42 -0.39 1.56
CA PHE A 81 1.03 0.39 2.72
C PHE A 81 1.23 -0.39 4.02
N ILE A 82 1.37 0.36 5.11
CA ILE A 82 1.26 -0.14 6.48
C ILE A 82 0.23 0.72 7.19
N LYS A 83 -0.86 0.09 7.61
CA LYS A 83 -1.88 0.69 8.45
C LYS A 83 -1.61 0.28 9.90
N ILE A 84 -1.48 1.26 10.78
CA ILE A 84 -1.34 1.03 12.22
C ILE A 84 -2.49 1.71 12.98
N ARG A 85 -3.10 0.98 13.91
CA ARG A 85 -4.16 1.50 14.78
C ARG A 85 -3.82 1.19 16.23
N ARG A 86 -3.89 2.22 17.06
CA ARG A 86 -3.88 2.09 18.53
C ARG A 86 -5.25 2.50 19.06
N GLU A 87 -5.87 1.63 19.82
CA GLU A 87 -7.08 1.94 20.57
C GLU A 87 -6.67 2.58 21.90
N TYR A 88 -7.35 3.64 22.31
CA TYR A 88 -7.20 4.15 23.67
C TYR A 88 -8.12 3.33 24.55
N ALA A 89 -7.61 2.83 25.68
CA ALA A 89 -8.49 2.43 26.76
C ALA A 89 -9.24 3.69 27.20
N HIS A 90 -10.57 3.67 27.08
CA HIS A 90 -11.40 4.58 27.84
C HIS A 90 -11.19 4.22 29.32
N PHE A 91 -10.46 5.08 30.05
CA PHE A 91 -10.46 5.05 31.51
C PHE A 91 -11.77 5.66 32.02
#